data_AF-A0A3M8X3Y1-F1
#
_entry.id   AF-A0A3M8X3Y1-F1
#
_cell.length_a   1.000
_cell.length_b   1.000
_cell.length_c   1.000
_cell.angle_alpha   90.00
_cell.angle_beta   90.00
_cell.angle_gamma   90.00
#
_symmetry.space_group_name_H-M   'P 1'
#
loop_
_entity.id
_entity.type
_entity.pdbx_description
1 polymer ?
#
loop_
_entity_poly.entity_id
_entity_poly.type
_entity_poly.pdbx_seq_one_letter_code
_entity_poly.pdbx_strand_id
1 'polypeptide(L)'
;MSHTTTLRRSRTARKAAAAMVIAVAALGLTACQGNEGASSSAPHSSASASAPHSPGTKGKTGGSANDTLSGTAKKSGMKCTDQINYADDSRSNAEINSIGEDTGTCPAPEKGGASKGIPADPNTKCTNQIDYGNDPRDNATINSIGSDTGYCPAPEKGDASKGIPADPNTKCTNQIDYGNDPRDNATINSIGSDTGYCPPVQSK
;
A
#
# COMPACT_ATOMS: atom_id res chain seq x y z
N MET A 1 -19.60 -58.57 -11.83
CA MET A 1 -18.41 -58.66 -10.96
C MET A 1 -17.24 -58.02 -11.69
N SER A 2 -16.37 -57.32 -10.96
CA SER A 2 -15.08 -56.74 -11.40
C SER A 2 -15.08 -55.27 -11.84
N HIS A 3 -14.90 -54.37 -10.89
CA HIS A 3 -13.97 -53.25 -11.06
C HIS A 3 -13.04 -53.22 -9.86
N THR A 4 -11.81 -53.64 -10.11
CA THR A 4 -10.70 -53.71 -9.16
C THR A 4 -10.15 -52.31 -8.88
N THR A 5 -10.10 -51.96 -7.60
CA THR A 5 -9.26 -50.90 -7.05
C THR A 5 -7.79 -51.34 -7.08
N THR A 6 -6.90 -50.55 -7.69
CA THR A 6 -5.48 -50.56 -7.33
C THR A 6 -4.86 -49.17 -7.44
N LEU A 7 -4.11 -48.87 -6.40
CA LEU A 7 -3.50 -47.61 -6.01
C LEU A 7 -1.98 -47.70 -6.29
N ARG A 8 -1.32 -46.54 -6.37
CA ARG A 8 0.14 -46.30 -6.26
C ARG A 8 0.99 -46.44 -7.53
N ARG A 9 1.67 -45.36 -7.93
CA ARG A 9 3.03 -44.99 -7.47
C ARG A 9 3.78 -44.20 -8.55
N SER A 10 4.04 -42.95 -8.20
CA SER A 10 5.08 -42.05 -8.71
C SER A 10 6.35 -42.73 -9.24
N ARG A 11 6.82 -42.29 -10.41
CA ARG A 11 8.26 -42.13 -10.73
C ARG A 11 8.50 -40.91 -11.60
N THR A 12 9.13 -39.93 -10.96
CA THR A 12 9.86 -38.80 -11.50
C THR A 12 10.84 -39.25 -12.60
N ALA A 13 10.80 -38.58 -13.76
CA ALA A 13 11.89 -38.64 -14.73
C ALA A 13 12.29 -37.20 -15.09
N ARG A 14 13.30 -36.69 -14.37
CA ARG A 14 14.03 -35.48 -14.76
C ARG A 14 14.88 -35.83 -15.98
N LYS A 15 14.79 -35.05 -17.06
CA LYS A 15 15.73 -35.07 -18.20
C LYS A 15 16.26 -33.65 -18.40
N ALA A 16 17.54 -33.47 -18.07
CA ALA A 16 18.63 -33.03 -18.97
C ALA A 16 18.56 -31.54 -19.33
N ALA A 17 19.35 -30.67 -18.67
CA ALA A 17 20.77 -30.38 -18.94
C ALA A 17 20.99 -29.53 -20.21
N ALA A 18 21.40 -28.28 -20.04
CA ALA A 18 22.27 -27.56 -20.97
C ALA A 18 22.93 -26.38 -20.24
N ALA A 19 24.25 -26.43 -20.16
CA ALA A 19 25.15 -25.36 -19.73
C ALA A 19 25.33 -24.31 -20.85
N MET A 20 26.05 -23.22 -20.52
CA MET A 20 26.73 -22.20 -21.36
C MET A 20 26.19 -20.78 -21.05
N VAL A 21 26.95 -19.69 -20.95
CA VAL A 21 28.39 -19.36 -21.00
C VAL A 21 28.53 -17.98 -20.33
N ILE A 22 29.65 -17.73 -19.66
CA ILE A 22 30.04 -16.44 -19.07
C ILE A 22 30.46 -15.49 -20.19
N ALA A 23 29.94 -14.26 -20.20
CA ALA A 23 30.55 -13.14 -20.92
C ALA A 23 30.74 -11.97 -19.94
N VAL A 24 31.98 -11.78 -19.50
CA VAL A 24 32.46 -10.57 -18.83
C VAL A 24 32.86 -9.58 -19.93
N ALA A 25 32.25 -8.40 -19.93
CA ALA A 25 32.78 -7.24 -20.63
C ALA A 25 33.03 -6.14 -19.59
N ALA A 26 34.30 -5.78 -19.44
CA ALA A 26 34.78 -4.70 -18.60
C ALA A 26 35.10 -3.47 -19.47
N LEU A 27 35.24 -2.32 -18.79
CA LEU A 27 35.80 -1.03 -19.22
C LEU A 27 34.94 -0.06 -20.03
N GLY A 28 34.75 1.11 -19.42
CA GLY A 28 34.30 2.34 -20.06
C GLY A 28 34.39 3.56 -19.15
N LEU A 29 35.56 3.84 -18.56
CA LEU A 29 35.89 5.17 -18.02
C LEU A 29 36.20 6.09 -19.20
N THR A 30 35.32 7.03 -19.51
CA THR A 30 35.66 8.21 -20.30
C THR A 30 35.65 9.42 -19.38
N ALA A 31 36.85 9.74 -18.91
CA ALA A 31 37.21 11.12 -18.65
C ALA A 31 37.28 11.83 -20.01
N CYS A 32 36.57 12.94 -20.14
CA CYS A 32 36.88 13.94 -21.15
C CYS A 32 37.36 15.19 -20.43
N GLN A 33 38.52 15.64 -20.90
CA GLN A 33 39.49 16.48 -20.22
C GLN A 33 39.71 17.71 -21.08
N GLY A 34 39.79 18.88 -20.44
CA GLY A 34 40.49 20.05 -20.96
C GLY A 34 39.62 21.14 -21.60
N ASN A 35 39.56 22.31 -20.94
CA ASN A 35 40.08 23.54 -21.53
C ASN A 35 40.56 24.52 -20.45
N GLU A 36 41.85 24.43 -20.15
CA GLU A 36 42.84 25.52 -20.07
C GLU A 36 42.42 26.89 -19.51
N GLY A 37 43.05 27.27 -18.39
CA GLY A 37 43.04 28.63 -17.85
C GLY A 37 43.93 28.74 -16.62
N ALA A 38 45.18 29.11 -16.84
CA ALA A 38 46.28 29.08 -15.89
C ALA A 38 46.20 30.10 -14.73
N SER A 39 46.99 29.78 -13.70
CA SER A 39 47.80 30.70 -12.89
C SER A 39 47.21 31.32 -11.62
N SER A 40 47.56 30.69 -10.51
CA SER A 40 48.32 31.22 -9.37
C SER A 40 48.11 32.66 -8.87
N SER A 41 47.95 32.74 -7.54
CA SER A 41 48.48 33.75 -6.59
C SER A 41 47.40 34.57 -5.87
N ALA A 42 47.22 34.27 -4.58
CA ALA A 42 46.85 35.28 -3.56
C ALA A 42 47.98 36.34 -3.48
N PRO A 43 47.79 37.59 -2.98
CA PRO A 43 47.28 37.82 -1.61
C PRO A 43 46.67 39.22 -1.23
N HIS A 44 46.26 39.33 0.04
CA HIS A 44 46.11 40.50 0.94
C HIS A 44 45.06 41.63 0.72
N SER A 45 44.10 41.67 1.66
CA SER A 45 43.65 42.75 2.57
C SER A 45 43.46 44.22 2.10
N SER A 46 42.28 44.80 2.34
CA SER A 46 41.97 45.69 3.50
C SER A 46 40.65 46.48 3.36
N ALA A 47 39.86 46.49 4.44
CA ALA A 47 39.07 47.60 5.06
C ALA A 47 38.09 48.44 4.21
N SER A 48 37.01 49.05 4.71
CA SER A 48 36.14 49.02 5.90
C SER A 48 35.13 50.18 5.70
N ALA A 49 33.86 49.98 6.04
CA ALA A 49 32.91 50.94 6.65
C ALA A 49 31.49 50.31 6.55
N SER A 50 30.87 49.79 7.62
CA SER A 50 30.30 50.48 8.80
C SER A 50 29.16 51.44 8.42
N ALA A 51 27.93 51.40 8.93
CA ALA A 51 27.33 50.67 10.06
C ALA A 51 25.76 50.83 10.00
N PRO A 52 24.98 50.86 11.10
CA PRO A 52 24.30 49.71 11.71
C PRO A 52 22.77 49.94 11.93
N HIS A 53 22.03 48.91 12.38
CA HIS A 53 21.27 48.89 13.65
C HIS A 53 20.49 47.57 13.82
N SER A 54 20.58 47.06 15.05
CA SER A 54 20.23 45.73 15.58
C SER A 54 18.74 45.63 16.02
N PRO A 55 18.37 44.80 17.01
CA PRO A 55 18.16 43.35 17.00
C PRO A 55 16.72 42.97 17.40
N GLY A 56 16.27 41.75 17.11
CA GLY A 56 14.96 41.28 17.55
C GLY A 56 14.85 39.76 17.56
N THR A 57 15.46 39.14 18.57
CA THR A 57 15.13 37.77 18.97
C THR A 57 13.73 37.73 19.58
N LYS A 58 12.90 36.78 19.16
CA LYS A 58 12.05 35.91 20.01
C LYS A 58 11.06 35.16 19.12
N GLY A 59 11.18 33.84 19.15
CA GLY A 59 10.19 32.97 18.56
C GLY A 59 8.91 32.85 19.41
N LYS A 60 8.01 32.07 18.80
CA LYS A 60 7.06 31.10 19.38
C LYS A 60 5.58 31.49 19.44
N THR A 61 4.81 30.66 18.70
CA THR A 61 3.45 30.12 18.98
C THR A 61 2.25 31.08 18.87
N GLY A 62 1.13 30.75 18.24
CA GLY A 62 0.65 29.48 17.65
C GLY A 62 -0.85 29.59 17.31
N GLY A 63 -1.39 28.56 16.65
CA GLY A 63 -2.82 28.39 16.36
C GLY A 63 -3.06 27.38 15.24
N SER A 64 -2.70 26.10 15.45
CA SER A 64 -3.64 25.01 15.76
C SER A 64 -4.61 24.67 14.63
N ALA A 65 -4.21 23.73 13.78
CA ALA A 65 -5.02 22.56 13.52
C ALA A 65 -4.24 21.35 14.05
N ASN A 66 -4.91 20.58 14.88
CA ASN A 66 -4.38 19.50 15.69
C ASN A 66 -4.27 18.25 14.81
N ASP A 67 -3.19 18.14 14.05
CA ASP A 67 -2.74 16.87 13.50
C ASP A 67 -1.36 16.60 14.06
N THR A 68 -1.19 15.41 14.62
CA THR A 68 0.08 14.94 15.15
C THR A 68 1.05 14.81 13.96
N LEU A 69 1.76 15.89 13.63
CA LEU A 69 2.80 15.90 12.59
C LEU A 69 3.98 15.06 13.08
N SER A 70 3.84 13.74 12.88
CA SER A 70 4.93 12.78 12.99
C SER A 70 5.86 13.03 11.81
N GLY A 71 6.88 13.86 11.99
CA GLY A 71 7.81 14.25 10.93
C GLY A 71 9.16 14.72 11.47
N THR A 72 10.21 14.51 10.68
CA THR A 72 11.58 14.95 11.02
C THR A 72 11.87 16.30 10.39
N ALA A 73 12.56 17.20 11.10
CA ALA A 73 12.91 18.51 10.56
C ALA A 73 13.66 18.38 9.22
N LYS A 74 13.22 19.14 8.22
CA LYS A 74 13.84 19.13 6.90
C LYS A 74 15.12 19.97 6.92
N LYS A 75 16.23 19.40 6.45
CA LYS A 75 17.48 20.16 6.25
C LYS A 75 17.33 21.18 5.11
N SER A 76 17.87 22.37 5.32
CA SER A 76 17.88 23.44 4.32
C SER A 76 18.55 22.97 3.02
N GLY A 77 17.91 23.21 1.88
CA GLY A 77 18.40 22.85 0.56
C GLY A 77 18.31 21.37 0.18
N MET A 78 17.80 20.48 1.04
CA MET A 78 17.62 19.06 0.74
C MET A 78 16.16 18.70 0.56
N LYS A 79 15.87 17.80 -0.39
CA LYS A 79 14.55 17.17 -0.51
C LYS A 79 14.33 16.18 0.63
N CYS A 80 13.08 15.88 0.92
CA CYS A 80 12.76 14.90 1.96
C CYS A 80 13.15 13.50 1.52
N THR A 81 12.96 13.19 0.24
CA THR A 81 13.36 11.92 -0.37
C THR A 81 14.86 11.67 -0.38
N ASP A 82 15.68 12.71 -0.19
CA ASP A 82 17.14 12.58 -0.04
C ASP A 82 17.56 12.35 1.42
N GLN A 83 16.67 12.64 2.38
CA GLN A 83 16.95 12.56 3.81
C GLN A 83 16.37 11.30 4.44
N ILE A 84 15.23 10.84 3.95
CA ILE A 84 14.48 9.69 4.48
C ILE A 84 14.16 8.76 3.31
N ASN A 85 14.26 7.45 3.55
CA ASN A 85 13.87 6.44 2.59
C ASN A 85 12.35 6.25 2.58
N TYR A 86 11.72 6.59 1.45
CA TYR A 86 10.27 6.46 1.22
C TYR A 86 9.91 5.34 0.22
N ALA A 87 10.77 4.33 0.04
CA ALA A 87 10.55 3.26 -0.95
C ALA A 87 9.19 2.53 -0.84
N ASP A 88 8.60 2.48 0.36
CA ASP A 88 7.31 1.84 0.64
C ASP A 88 6.19 2.86 0.94
N ASP A 89 6.41 4.15 0.67
CA ASP A 89 5.40 5.19 0.86
C ASP A 89 4.47 5.24 -0.35
N SER A 90 3.15 5.25 -0.08
CA SER A 90 2.14 5.32 -1.15
C SER A 90 2.10 6.69 -1.84
N ARG A 91 2.57 7.75 -1.19
CA ARG A 91 2.61 9.09 -1.75
C ARG A 91 3.77 9.23 -2.71
N SER A 92 3.59 10.05 -3.74
CA SER A 92 4.67 10.31 -4.69
C SER A 92 5.83 11.08 -4.04
N ASN A 93 7.05 10.87 -4.53
CA ASN A 93 8.22 11.66 -4.13
C ASN A 93 8.00 13.18 -4.28
N ALA A 94 7.22 13.60 -5.28
CA ALA A 94 6.89 15.00 -5.51
C ALA A 94 5.97 15.56 -4.41
N GLU A 95 4.95 14.79 -4.02
CA GLU A 95 4.03 15.14 -2.94
C GLU A 95 4.77 15.23 -1.60
N ILE A 96 5.56 14.22 -1.25
CA ILE A 96 6.37 14.17 -0.03
C ILE A 96 7.31 15.38 0.07
N ASN A 97 7.97 15.71 -1.05
CA ASN A 97 8.87 16.86 -1.11
C ASN A 97 8.11 18.19 -0.98
N SER A 98 6.91 18.29 -1.53
CA SER A 98 6.06 19.49 -1.41
C SER A 98 5.61 19.70 0.03
N ILE A 99 5.14 18.64 0.71
CA ILE A 99 4.84 18.68 2.15
C ILE A 99 6.04 19.16 2.96
N GLY A 100 7.24 18.69 2.61
CA GLY A 100 8.49 19.11 3.24
C GLY A 100 8.86 20.58 3.00
N GLU A 101 8.65 21.11 1.79
CA GLU A 101 8.80 22.55 1.52
C GLU A 101 7.80 23.38 2.33
N ASP A 102 6.54 22.97 2.35
CA ASP A 102 5.44 23.74 2.93
C ASP A 102 5.49 23.76 4.47
N THR A 103 5.83 22.64 5.09
CA THR A 103 5.81 22.48 6.55
C THR A 103 7.18 22.67 7.21
N GLY A 104 8.26 22.75 6.42
CA GLY A 104 9.64 22.73 6.92
C GLY A 104 10.02 21.41 7.59
N THR A 105 9.19 20.37 7.47
CA THR A 105 9.36 19.08 8.14
C THR A 105 9.08 17.96 7.14
N CYS A 106 9.96 16.97 7.04
CA CYS A 106 9.72 15.79 6.23
C CYS A 106 8.72 14.87 6.92
N PRO A 107 7.61 14.49 6.27
CA PRO A 107 6.62 13.61 6.88
C PRO A 107 7.24 12.25 7.17
N ALA A 108 6.78 11.56 8.20
CA ALA A 108 7.14 10.16 8.39
C ALA A 108 6.67 9.34 7.17
N PRO A 109 7.44 8.32 6.75
CA PRO A 109 6.98 7.41 5.70
C PRO A 109 5.66 6.75 6.10
N GLU A 110 4.65 6.93 5.25
CA GLU A 110 3.38 6.25 5.36
C GLU A 110 3.53 4.92 4.62
N LYS A 111 3.90 3.87 5.37
CA LYS A 111 3.72 2.52 4.83
C LYS A 111 2.26 2.42 4.39
N GLY A 112 2.04 2.04 3.13
CA GLY A 112 0.71 1.87 2.54
C GLY A 112 -0.25 1.34 3.61
N GLY A 113 -1.25 2.18 3.90
CA GLY A 113 -1.80 2.38 5.25
C GLY A 113 -1.93 1.11 6.09
N ALA A 114 -1.56 1.22 7.38
CA ALA A 114 -1.69 0.19 8.41
C ALA A 114 -2.77 -0.83 8.03
N SER A 115 -2.32 -1.89 7.39
CA SER A 115 -3.18 -2.81 6.68
C SER A 115 -4.09 -3.39 7.73
N LYS A 116 -5.41 -3.26 7.54
CA LYS A 116 -6.43 -3.85 8.41
C LYS A 116 -6.41 -5.37 8.27
N GLY A 117 -5.27 -6.01 8.42
CA GLY A 117 -4.98 -7.35 7.95
C GLY A 117 -3.80 -7.97 8.70
N ILE A 118 -3.55 -9.25 8.45
CA ILE A 118 -2.42 -9.97 9.04
C ILE A 118 -1.22 -9.94 8.08
N PRO A 119 0.03 -10.06 8.56
CA PRO A 119 1.19 -10.18 7.66
C PRO A 119 1.01 -11.35 6.68
N ALA A 120 1.30 -11.11 5.41
CA ALA A 120 1.24 -12.15 4.40
C ALA A 120 2.48 -13.06 4.50
N ASP A 121 2.27 -14.37 4.65
CA ASP A 121 3.35 -15.35 4.46
C ASP A 121 3.86 -15.33 3.00
N PRO A 122 5.19 -15.18 2.76
CA PRO A 122 5.76 -15.06 1.41
C PRO A 122 5.61 -16.33 0.55
N ASN A 123 5.32 -17.48 1.16
CA ASN A 123 5.15 -18.76 0.46
C ASN A 123 3.68 -19.15 0.30
N THR A 124 2.75 -18.35 0.82
CA THR A 124 1.34 -18.75 0.93
C THR A 124 0.42 -17.63 0.46
N LYS A 125 -0.54 -17.97 -0.41
CA LYS A 125 -1.59 -17.03 -0.83
C LYS A 125 -2.42 -16.59 0.36
N CYS A 126 -2.87 -15.35 0.39
CA CYS A 126 -3.74 -14.84 1.45
C CYS A 126 -5.01 -15.67 1.59
N THR A 127 -5.61 -16.09 0.48
CA THR A 127 -6.81 -16.95 0.46
C THR A 127 -6.58 -18.36 1.04
N ASN A 128 -5.33 -18.74 1.31
CA ASN A 128 -4.97 -19.98 2.00
C ASN A 128 -4.58 -19.74 3.48
N GLN A 129 -4.39 -18.47 3.88
CA GLN A 129 -4.03 -18.08 5.25
C GLN A 129 -5.26 -17.65 6.06
N ILE A 130 -6.22 -16.99 5.41
CA ILE A 130 -7.48 -16.53 6.00
C ILE A 130 -8.65 -17.10 5.19
N ASP A 131 -9.76 -17.39 5.87
CA ASP A 131 -11.02 -17.74 5.23
C ASP A 131 -11.76 -16.48 4.72
N TYR A 132 -11.93 -16.40 3.40
CA TYR A 132 -12.63 -15.32 2.70
C TYR A 132 -13.94 -15.79 2.07
N GLY A 133 -14.55 -16.89 2.53
CA GLY A 133 -15.73 -17.48 1.88
C GLY A 133 -16.92 -16.54 1.64
N ASN A 134 -17.02 -15.45 2.41
CA ASN A 134 -18.08 -14.42 2.28
C ASN A 134 -17.53 -13.04 1.84
N ASP A 135 -16.28 -12.98 1.40
CA ASP A 135 -15.66 -11.75 0.91
C ASP A 135 -16.16 -11.46 -0.51
N PRO A 136 -16.66 -10.24 -0.80
CA PRO A 136 -17.12 -9.88 -2.14
C PRO A 136 -15.97 -9.77 -3.16
N ARG A 137 -14.73 -9.59 -2.71
CA ARG A 137 -13.56 -9.51 -3.58
C ARG A 137 -13.16 -10.91 -4.01
N ASP A 138 -12.78 -11.05 -5.27
CA ASP A 138 -12.31 -12.33 -5.76
C ASP A 138 -10.93 -12.71 -5.16
N ASN A 139 -10.63 -14.01 -5.22
CA ASN A 139 -9.38 -14.56 -4.69
C ASN A 139 -8.12 -13.96 -5.34
N ALA A 140 -8.16 -13.56 -6.61
CA ALA A 140 -7.01 -12.95 -7.26
C ALA A 140 -6.76 -11.55 -6.70
N THR A 141 -7.81 -10.74 -6.58
CA THR A 141 -7.79 -9.41 -5.98
C THR A 141 -7.24 -9.46 -4.55
N ILE A 142 -7.74 -10.36 -3.71
CA ILE A 142 -7.24 -10.54 -2.33
C ILE A 142 -5.76 -10.90 -2.29
N ASN A 143 -5.33 -11.82 -3.17
CA ASN A 143 -3.94 -12.25 -3.23
C ASN A 143 -3.00 -11.17 -3.79
N SER A 144 -3.47 -10.35 -4.73
CA SER A 144 -2.73 -9.19 -5.24
C SER A 144 -2.51 -8.15 -4.14
N ILE A 145 -3.55 -7.80 -3.37
CA ILE A 145 -3.40 -6.90 -2.21
C ILE A 145 -2.35 -7.45 -1.22
N GLY A 146 -2.39 -8.76 -0.94
CA GLY A 146 -1.39 -9.43 -0.11
C GLY A 146 0.04 -9.31 -0.63
N SER A 147 0.22 -9.50 -1.93
CA SER A 147 1.52 -9.39 -2.60
C SER A 147 2.06 -7.96 -2.62
N ASP A 148 1.18 -6.98 -2.85
CA ASP A 148 1.55 -5.58 -3.04
C ASP A 148 1.82 -4.89 -1.71
N THR A 149 1.05 -5.22 -0.68
CA THR A 149 1.14 -4.57 0.64
C THR A 149 2.00 -5.35 1.63
N GLY A 150 2.24 -6.65 1.39
CA GLY A 150 2.85 -7.55 2.36
C GLY A 150 1.89 -7.97 3.49
N TYR A 151 0.59 -7.67 3.39
CA TYR A 151 -0.42 -8.03 4.37
C TYR A 151 -1.69 -8.55 3.71
N CYS A 152 -2.21 -9.64 4.24
CA CYS A 152 -3.49 -10.18 3.83
C CYS A 152 -4.62 -9.33 4.42
N PRO A 153 -5.50 -8.73 3.59
CA PRO A 153 -6.55 -7.85 4.06
C PRO A 153 -7.53 -8.58 4.99
N ALA A 154 -8.17 -7.91 5.94
CA ALA A 154 -9.30 -8.54 6.63
C ALA A 154 -10.41 -8.88 5.62
N PRO A 155 -11.14 -9.99 5.83
CA PRO A 155 -12.32 -10.29 5.05
C PRO A 155 -13.31 -9.12 5.10
N GLU A 156 -13.69 -8.62 3.94
CA GLU A 156 -14.78 -7.68 3.81
C GLU A 156 -16.07 -8.46 4.00
N LYS A 157 -16.95 -7.98 4.88
CA LYS A 157 -18.33 -8.43 4.83
C LYS A 157 -18.90 -7.81 3.57
N GLY A 158 -19.42 -8.63 2.65
CA GLY A 158 -20.23 -8.13 1.54
C GLY A 158 -21.34 -7.18 2.04
N ASP A 159 -22.10 -6.56 1.14
CA ASP A 159 -23.17 -5.59 1.43
C ASP A 159 -24.28 -6.04 2.43
N ALA A 160 -24.12 -7.18 3.09
CA ALA A 160 -24.72 -7.62 4.35
C ALA A 160 -25.00 -6.49 5.36
N SER A 161 -24.20 -5.42 5.40
CA SER A 161 -24.42 -4.31 6.34
C SER A 161 -25.65 -3.43 6.03
N LYS A 162 -26.22 -3.50 4.83
CA LYS A 162 -27.42 -2.72 4.46
C LYS A 162 -28.74 -3.42 4.79
N GLY A 163 -28.69 -4.68 5.25
CA GLY A 163 -29.85 -5.50 5.60
C GLY A 163 -30.05 -5.65 7.11
N ILE A 164 -31.17 -6.27 7.51
CA ILE A 164 -31.33 -6.75 8.90
C ILE A 164 -30.73 -8.17 9.01
N PRO A 165 -30.18 -8.59 10.16
CA PRO A 165 -29.70 -9.95 10.34
C PRO A 165 -30.77 -10.98 10.00
N ALA A 166 -30.43 -11.95 9.14
CA ALA A 166 -31.32 -13.05 8.81
C ALA A 166 -31.42 -14.00 10.02
N ASP A 167 -32.63 -14.40 10.38
CA ASP A 167 -32.82 -15.50 11.33
C ASP A 167 -32.50 -16.83 10.63
N PRO A 168 -31.58 -17.65 11.18
CA PRO A 168 -31.14 -18.90 10.55
C PRO A 168 -32.27 -19.90 10.29
N ASN A 169 -33.43 -19.76 10.94
CA ASN A 169 -34.59 -20.64 10.75
C ASN A 169 -35.72 -20.01 9.94
N THR A 170 -35.59 -18.74 9.55
CA THR A 170 -36.66 -17.98 8.92
C THR A 170 -36.18 -17.38 7.59
N LYS A 171 -36.94 -17.63 6.52
CA LYS A 171 -36.71 -17.00 5.22
C LYS A 171 -36.86 -15.48 5.35
N CYS A 172 -36.01 -14.71 4.68
CA CYS A 172 -36.10 -13.25 4.67
C CYS A 172 -37.48 -12.72 4.27
N THR A 173 -38.13 -13.37 3.30
CA THR A 173 -39.49 -13.00 2.86
C THR A 173 -40.59 -13.26 3.89
N ASN A 174 -40.28 -14.01 4.96
CA ASN A 174 -41.16 -14.20 6.11
C ASN A 174 -40.79 -13.27 7.28
N GLN A 175 -39.64 -12.60 7.19
CA GLN A 175 -39.10 -11.72 8.22
C GLN A 175 -39.37 -10.24 7.87
N ILE A 176 -39.36 -9.89 6.59
CA ILE A 176 -39.63 -8.55 6.06
C ILE A 176 -40.68 -8.65 4.94
N ASP A 177 -41.55 -7.64 4.86
CA ASP A 177 -42.49 -7.48 3.75
C ASP A 177 -41.78 -6.91 2.50
N TYR A 178 -41.62 -7.77 1.48
CA TYR A 178 -41.05 -7.43 0.18
C TYR A 178 -42.11 -7.27 -0.92
N GLY A 179 -43.39 -7.03 -0.59
CA GLY A 179 -44.49 -7.03 -1.56
C GLY A 179 -44.34 -6.09 -2.76
N ASN A 180 -43.49 -5.06 -2.66
CA ASN A 180 -43.19 -4.11 -3.74
C ASN A 180 -41.76 -4.25 -4.30
N ASP A 181 -40.99 -5.24 -3.84
CA ASP A 181 -39.62 -5.45 -4.29
C ASP A 181 -39.62 -6.01 -5.73
N PRO A 182 -38.82 -5.44 -6.65
CA PRO A 182 -38.68 -5.98 -8.00
C PRO A 182 -38.02 -7.35 -8.05
N ARG A 183 -37.26 -7.75 -7.02
CA ARG A 183 -36.60 -9.07 -6.95
C ARG A 183 -37.61 -10.11 -6.48
N ASP A 184 -37.49 -11.32 -7.01
CA ASP A 184 -38.33 -12.43 -6.58
C ASP A 184 -37.90 -12.96 -5.19
N ASN A 185 -38.83 -13.66 -4.56
CA ASN A 185 -38.64 -14.24 -3.22
C ASN A 185 -37.47 -15.22 -3.14
N ALA A 186 -37.14 -15.95 -4.20
CA ALA A 186 -36.03 -16.90 -4.18
C ALA A 186 -34.70 -16.14 -4.17
N THR A 187 -34.57 -15.11 -5.01
CA THR A 187 -33.41 -14.21 -5.02
C THR A 187 -33.20 -13.56 -3.64
N ILE A 188 -34.25 -13.00 -3.05
CA ILE A 188 -34.18 -12.36 -1.71
C ILE A 188 -33.72 -13.35 -0.64
N ASN A 189 -34.28 -14.56 -0.65
CA ASN A 189 -33.94 -15.60 0.34
C ASN A 189 -32.53 -16.18 0.12
N SER A 190 -32.05 -16.26 -1.13
CA SER A 190 -30.66 -16.64 -1.42
C SER A 190 -29.70 -15.63 -0.82
N ILE A 191 -29.92 -14.33 -1.07
CA ILE A 191 -29.09 -13.26 -0.50
C ILE A 191 -29.06 -13.36 1.04
N GLY A 192 -30.22 -13.60 1.67
CA GLY A 192 -30.30 -13.82 3.11
C GLY A 192 -29.45 -15.00 3.61
N SER A 193 -29.51 -16.12 2.92
CA SER A 193 -28.75 -17.33 3.25
C SER A 193 -27.25 -17.15 3.02
N ASP A 194 -26.88 -16.48 1.93
CA ASP A 194 -25.49 -16.32 1.50
C ASP A 194 -24.77 -15.26 2.34
N THR A 195 -25.47 -14.19 2.70
CA THR A 195 -24.87 -13.06 3.42
C THR A 195 -25.09 -13.12 4.93
N GLY A 196 -26.09 -13.89 5.40
CA GLY A 196 -26.57 -13.85 6.78
C GLY A 196 -27.42 -12.62 7.11
N TYR A 197 -27.80 -11.81 6.11
CA TYR A 197 -28.60 -10.60 6.28
C TYR A 197 -29.69 -10.52 5.21
N CYS A 198 -30.91 -10.21 5.63
CA CYS A 198 -32.01 -9.97 4.73
C CYS A 198 -31.85 -8.61 4.05
N PRO A 199 -31.78 -8.56 2.71
CA PRO A 199 -31.46 -7.33 1.99
C PRO A 199 -32.53 -6.26 2.21
N PRO A 200 -32.20 -4.96 2.11
CA PRO A 200 -33.22 -3.91 2.17
C PRO A 200 -34.21 -4.04 1.02
N VAL A 201 -35.48 -3.68 1.26
CA VAL A 201 -36.54 -3.66 0.23
C VAL A 201 -36.17 -2.63 -0.83
N GLN A 202 -36.17 -3.04 -2.10
CA GLN A 202 -35.97 -2.16 -3.25
C GLN A 202 -37.32 -1.62 -3.70
N SER A 203 -37.42 -0.32 -3.98
CA SER A 203 -38.60 0.29 -4.61
C SER A 203 -38.27 0.60 -6.08
N LYS A 204 -39.24 0.41 -6.97
CA LYS A 204 -39.15 0.85 -8.37
C LYS A 204 -39.32 2.35 -8.50
#